data_AF-A0A1J3CJF3-F1
#
_entry.id   AF-A0A1J3CJF3-F1
#
_cell.length_a   1.000
_cell.length_b   1.000
_cell.length_c   1.000
_cell.angle_alpha   90.00
_cell.angle_beta   90.00
_cell.angle_gamma   90.00
#
_symmetry.space_group_name_H-M   'P 1'
#
loop_
_entity.id
_entity.type
_entity.pdbx_description
1 polymer ?
#
loop_
_entity_poly.entity_id
_entity_poly.type
_entity_poly.pdbx_seq_one_letter_code
_entity_poly.pdbx_strand_id
1 'polypeptide(L)'
;KSHILKNMPTETESVAVEVNRGLLKELEDMGFSMARAAWALHHSGNSNLETAVNWIVDHENDSQFDKMPLVEINIEIESPNPSDDTTQARAKELREQARKVREEEETKRERERENERIRAGKEMMETKRIAEENERKRNIALRKAEKDEEKKAREKIMLKVNADKVERKRKLGMPTETKSASTSTPVAPLDTKRI
;
A
#
# COMPACT_ATOMS: atom_id res chain seq x y z
N LYS A 1 -81.43 6.94 6.13
CA LYS A 1 -80.68 7.35 4.92
C LYS A 1 -79.22 7.51 5.31
N SER A 2 -78.33 6.90 4.52
CA SER A 2 -76.90 7.23 4.42
C SER A 2 -75.97 6.66 5.49
N HIS A 3 -75.36 5.51 5.18
CA HIS A 3 -74.03 5.18 5.66
C HIS A 3 -73.25 4.35 4.62
N ILE A 4 -71.96 4.69 4.50
CA ILE A 4 -70.83 3.88 4.02
C ILE A 4 -70.39 4.09 2.56
N LEU A 5 -69.48 5.06 2.43
CA LEU A 5 -68.08 4.94 1.97
C LEU A 5 -67.78 4.26 0.63
N LYS A 6 -67.01 4.97 -0.20
CA LYS A 6 -65.62 4.65 -0.59
C LYS A 6 -65.13 5.78 -1.51
N ASN A 7 -64.37 6.73 -0.97
CA ASN A 7 -62.91 6.81 -1.15
C ASN A 7 -62.50 6.55 -2.59
N MET A 8 -62.40 7.64 -3.36
CA MET A 8 -61.65 7.72 -4.60
C MET A 8 -60.20 8.09 -4.26
N PRO A 9 -59.23 7.19 -4.43
CA PRO A 9 -57.83 7.59 -4.51
C PRO A 9 -57.55 8.04 -5.95
N THR A 10 -57.42 9.35 -6.14
CA THR A 10 -56.66 9.90 -7.27
C THR A 10 -55.18 9.76 -6.90
N GLU A 11 -54.61 8.59 -7.12
CA GLU A 11 -53.18 8.38 -7.01
C GLU A 11 -52.65 8.09 -8.41
N THR A 12 -52.23 9.16 -9.09
CA THR A 12 -51.16 9.06 -10.10
C THR A 12 -49.88 8.76 -9.33
N GLU A 13 -49.76 7.51 -8.90
CA GLU A 13 -48.55 6.95 -8.33
C GLU A 13 -47.58 6.75 -9.50
N SER A 14 -46.49 7.51 -9.50
CA SER A 14 -45.39 7.33 -10.44
C SER A 14 -44.67 6.03 -10.08
N VAL A 15 -45.21 4.90 -10.55
CA VAL A 15 -44.63 3.57 -10.35
C VAL A 15 -43.43 3.41 -11.28
N ALA A 16 -42.27 3.07 -10.71
CA ALA A 16 -41.11 2.64 -11.47
C ALA A 16 -41.41 1.26 -12.06
N VAL A 17 -41.64 1.19 -13.37
CA VAL A 17 -42.04 -0.06 -14.03
C VAL A 17 -40.80 -0.72 -14.63
N GLU A 18 -40.49 -1.93 -14.17
CA GLU A 18 -39.48 -2.80 -14.77
C GLU A 18 -40.08 -3.49 -16.01
N VAL A 19 -39.48 -3.31 -17.18
CA VAL A 19 -40.01 -3.86 -18.46
C VAL A 19 -38.91 -4.51 -19.29
N ASN A 20 -39.18 -5.69 -19.86
CA ASN A 20 -38.29 -6.32 -20.84
C ASN A 20 -38.29 -5.55 -22.17
N ARG A 21 -37.13 -5.01 -22.56
CA ARG A 21 -36.99 -4.19 -23.78
C ARG A 21 -37.31 -4.94 -25.08
N GLY A 22 -37.07 -6.26 -25.14
CA GLY A 22 -37.36 -7.08 -26.31
C GLY A 22 -38.87 -7.17 -26.57
N LEU A 23 -39.63 -7.58 -25.55
CA LEU A 23 -41.09 -7.65 -25.61
C LEU A 23 -41.72 -6.27 -25.80
N LEU A 24 -41.17 -5.23 -25.16
CA LEU A 24 -41.63 -3.85 -25.31
C LEU A 24 -41.49 -3.36 -26.75
N LYS A 25 -40.37 -3.67 -27.40
CA LYS A 25 -40.13 -3.33 -28.80
C LYS A 25 -41.05 -4.11 -29.73
N GLU A 26 -41.30 -5.38 -29.46
CA GLU A 26 -42.23 -6.19 -30.27
C GLU A 26 -43.67 -5.64 -30.19
N LEU A 27 -44.13 -5.19 -29.02
CA LEU A 27 -45.42 -4.51 -28.86
C LEU A 27 -45.47 -3.14 -29.55
N GLU A 28 -44.37 -2.39 -29.54
CA GLU A 28 -44.23 -1.15 -30.30
C GLU A 28 -44.31 -1.41 -31.82
N ASP A 29 -43.63 -2.44 -32.31
CA ASP A 29 -43.64 -2.85 -33.72
C ASP A 29 -45.04 -3.33 -34.17
N MET A 30 -45.84 -3.88 -33.25
CA MET A 30 -47.26 -4.20 -33.48
C MET A 30 -48.18 -2.97 -33.51
N GLY A 31 -47.68 -1.79 -33.14
CA GLY A 31 -48.41 -0.52 -33.17
C GLY A 31 -49.08 -0.12 -31.86
N PHE A 32 -48.77 -0.79 -30.74
CA PHE A 32 -49.25 -0.36 -29.42
C PHE A 32 -48.41 0.81 -28.89
N SER A 33 -49.03 1.73 -28.13
CA SER A 33 -48.29 2.83 -27.52
C SER A 33 -47.30 2.31 -26.48
N MET A 34 -46.10 2.89 -26.45
CA MET A 34 -45.03 2.54 -25.51
C MET A 34 -45.51 2.55 -24.05
N ALA A 35 -46.36 3.52 -23.69
CA ALA A 35 -46.94 3.63 -22.36
C ALA A 35 -47.84 2.43 -22.03
N ARG A 36 -48.76 2.05 -22.94
CA ARG A 36 -49.65 0.89 -22.73
C ARG A 36 -48.88 -0.42 -22.72
N ALA A 37 -47.90 -0.57 -23.61
CA ALA A 37 -47.05 -1.75 -23.65
C ALA A 37 -46.26 -1.92 -22.34
N ALA A 38 -45.71 -0.84 -21.78
CA ALA A 38 -45.02 -0.86 -20.50
C ALA A 38 -45.97 -1.26 -19.34
N TRP A 39 -47.17 -0.69 -19.27
CA TRP A 39 -48.18 -1.09 -18.28
C TRP A 39 -48.64 -2.53 -18.45
N ALA A 40 -48.83 -2.99 -19.68
CA ALA A 40 -49.23 -4.37 -19.97
C ALA A 40 -48.16 -5.38 -19.58
N LEU A 41 -46.90 -5.05 -19.81
CA LEU A 41 -45.78 -5.90 -19.42
C LEU A 41 -45.60 -5.93 -17.90
N HIS A 42 -45.85 -4.81 -17.21
CA HIS A 42 -45.90 -4.78 -15.75
C HIS A 42 -46.97 -5.71 -15.17
N HIS A 43 -48.21 -5.62 -15.67
CA HIS A 43 -49.34 -6.37 -15.13
C HIS A 43 -49.35 -7.83 -15.61
N SER A 44 -48.77 -8.13 -16.76
CA SER A 44 -48.58 -9.50 -17.26
C SER A 44 -47.33 -10.20 -16.70
N GLY A 45 -46.50 -9.48 -15.93
CA GLY A 45 -45.32 -10.03 -15.26
C GLY A 45 -44.12 -10.28 -16.19
N ASN A 46 -43.97 -9.50 -17.27
CA ASN A 46 -42.80 -9.50 -18.17
C ASN A 46 -42.41 -10.86 -18.79
N SER A 47 -43.33 -11.83 -18.83
CA SER A 47 -42.99 -13.23 -19.14
C SER A 47 -43.43 -13.69 -20.53
N ASN A 48 -44.50 -13.11 -21.09
CA ASN A 48 -45.05 -13.53 -22.38
C ASN A 48 -45.71 -12.36 -23.12
N LEU A 49 -45.48 -12.28 -24.43
CA LEU A 49 -46.05 -11.25 -25.31
C LEU A 49 -47.58 -11.34 -25.38
N GLU A 50 -48.12 -12.54 -25.57
CA GLU A 50 -49.57 -12.75 -25.78
C GLU A 50 -50.38 -12.34 -24.55
N THR A 51 -49.85 -12.62 -23.35
CA THR A 51 -50.48 -12.22 -22.08
C THR A 51 -50.51 -10.70 -21.94
N ALA A 52 -49.46 -10.01 -22.39
CA ALA A 52 -49.42 -8.55 -22.40
C ALA A 52 -50.43 -7.99 -23.40
N VAL A 53 -50.52 -8.53 -24.61
CA VAL A 53 -51.51 -8.13 -25.61
C VAL A 53 -52.94 -8.32 -25.09
N ASN A 54 -53.24 -9.46 -24.46
CA ASN A 54 -54.57 -9.70 -23.89
C ASN A 54 -54.91 -8.66 -22.81
N TRP A 55 -53.96 -8.27 -21.98
CA TRP A 55 -54.15 -7.20 -20.99
C TRP A 55 -54.44 -5.84 -21.64
N ILE A 56 -53.73 -5.49 -22.73
CA ILE A 56 -53.98 -4.24 -23.48
C ILE A 56 -55.41 -4.21 -24.02
N VAL A 57 -55.89 -5.32 -24.57
CA VAL A 57 -57.25 -5.45 -25.11
C VAL A 57 -58.30 -5.30 -24.01
N ASP A 58 -58.09 -5.95 -22.87
CA ASP A 58 -59.01 -5.87 -21.72
C ASP A 58 -59.11 -4.44 -21.14
N HIS A 59 -58.09 -3.60 -21.37
CA HIS A 59 -57.97 -2.24 -20.82
C HIS A 59 -57.85 -1.14 -21.89
N GLU A 60 -58.30 -1.41 -23.14
CA GLU A 60 -58.09 -0.50 -24.28
C GLU A 60 -58.78 0.87 -24.11
N ASN A 61 -59.90 0.90 -23.37
CA ASN A 61 -60.71 2.10 -23.14
C ASN A 61 -60.23 2.97 -21.96
N ASP A 62 -59.24 2.50 -21.21
CA ASP A 62 -58.78 3.17 -19.99
C ASP A 62 -57.68 4.19 -20.35
N SER A 63 -58.08 5.46 -20.53
CA SER A 63 -57.17 6.57 -20.86
C SER A 63 -56.12 6.87 -19.77
N GLN A 64 -56.24 6.25 -18.59
CA GLN A 64 -55.27 6.39 -17.50
C GLN A 64 -53.93 5.71 -17.83
N PHE A 65 -53.92 4.68 -18.69
CA PHE A 65 -52.73 3.92 -19.06
C PHE A 65 -52.00 4.46 -20.29
N ASP A 66 -52.47 5.58 -20.85
CA ASP A 66 -51.78 6.26 -21.96
C ASP A 66 -50.69 7.24 -21.46
N LYS A 67 -50.57 7.38 -20.14
CA LYS A 67 -49.50 8.16 -19.50
C LYS A 67 -48.27 7.29 -19.30
N MET A 68 -47.14 7.77 -19.84
CA MET A 68 -45.84 7.11 -19.75
C MET A 68 -45.40 6.97 -18.27
N PRO A 69 -45.24 5.74 -17.74
CA PRO A 69 -44.63 5.54 -16.43
C PRO A 69 -43.12 5.78 -16.48
N LEU A 70 -42.49 6.01 -15.33
CA LEU A 70 -41.03 6.03 -15.24
C LEU A 70 -40.55 4.57 -15.39
N VAL A 71 -39.92 4.22 -16.52
CA VAL A 71 -39.50 2.84 -16.79
C VAL A 71 -38.04 2.66 -16.37
N GLU A 72 -37.79 1.76 -15.41
CA GLU A 72 -36.45 1.24 -15.12
C GLU A 72 -36.21 0.06 -16.07
N ILE A 73 -35.46 0.32 -17.14
CA ILE A 73 -35.20 -0.67 -18.19
C ILE A 73 -34.18 -1.67 -17.64
N ASN A 74 -34.64 -2.86 -17.25
CA ASN A 74 -33.76 -3.96 -16.95
C ASN A 74 -33.22 -4.55 -18.26
N ILE A 75 -31.97 -4.20 -18.52
CA ILE A 75 -31.21 -4.65 -19.68
C ILE A 75 -30.84 -6.11 -19.44
N GLU A 76 -31.64 -7.05 -19.94
CA GLU A 76 -31.08 -8.34 -20.35
C GLU A 76 -30.11 -8.03 -21.49
N ILE A 77 -28.82 -7.94 -21.14
CA ILE A 77 -27.73 -7.76 -22.09
C ILE A 77 -27.79 -8.99 -23.00
N GLU A 78 -28.30 -8.77 -24.21
CA GLU A 78 -28.14 -9.68 -25.33
C GLU A 78 -26.65 -9.97 -25.47
N SER A 79 -26.26 -11.15 -24.98
CA SER A 79 -24.88 -11.59 -24.98
C SER A 79 -24.36 -11.51 -26.42
N PRO A 80 -23.26 -10.77 -26.69
CA PRO A 80 -22.72 -10.68 -28.03
C PRO A 80 -22.51 -12.07 -28.60
N ASN A 81 -23.15 -12.38 -29.72
CA ASN A 81 -23.03 -13.69 -30.36
C ASN A 81 -21.55 -14.00 -30.62
N PRO A 82 -21.01 -15.12 -30.14
CA PRO A 82 -19.56 -15.42 -30.13
C PRO A 82 -18.96 -15.76 -31.50
N SER A 83 -19.61 -15.38 -32.61
CA SER A 83 -19.23 -15.80 -33.96
C SER A 83 -18.33 -14.82 -34.72
N ASP A 84 -18.03 -13.64 -34.18
CA ASP A 84 -17.06 -12.74 -34.80
C ASP A 84 -15.64 -13.22 -34.52
N ASP A 85 -14.96 -13.74 -35.55
CA ASP A 85 -13.62 -14.36 -35.50
C ASP A 85 -12.57 -13.43 -34.84
N THR A 86 -12.75 -12.11 -34.97
CA THR A 86 -11.90 -11.08 -34.35
C THR A 86 -12.02 -11.02 -32.82
N THR A 87 -13.21 -11.27 -32.27
CA THR A 87 -13.45 -11.30 -30.82
C THR A 87 -12.87 -12.58 -30.21
N GLN A 88 -12.96 -13.70 -30.93
CA GLN A 88 -12.39 -14.98 -30.51
C GLN A 88 -10.85 -14.95 -30.51
N ALA A 89 -10.24 -14.28 -31.50
CA ALA A 89 -8.79 -14.09 -31.55
C ALA A 89 -8.27 -13.26 -30.36
N ARG A 90 -8.91 -12.11 -30.05
CA ARG A 90 -8.55 -11.29 -28.88
C ARG A 90 -8.74 -12.03 -27.56
N ALA A 91 -9.80 -12.83 -27.44
CA ALA A 91 -10.04 -13.65 -26.25
C ALA A 91 -8.95 -14.73 -26.07
N LYS A 92 -8.45 -15.34 -27.15
CA LYS A 92 -7.34 -16.30 -27.10
C LYS A 92 -6.03 -15.63 -26.70
N GLU A 93 -5.74 -14.45 -27.26
CA GLU A 93 -4.53 -13.68 -26.92
C GLU A 93 -4.52 -13.27 -25.44
N LEU A 94 -5.65 -12.78 -24.90
CA LEU A 94 -5.78 -12.44 -23.48
C LEU A 94 -5.55 -13.65 -22.57
N ARG A 95 -6.03 -14.84 -22.97
CA ARG A 95 -5.81 -16.09 -22.23
C ARG A 95 -4.34 -16.53 -22.25
N GLU A 96 -3.66 -16.36 -23.38
CA GLU A 96 -2.24 -16.70 -23.50
C GLU A 96 -1.36 -15.74 -22.70
N GLN A 97 -1.65 -14.43 -22.73
CA GLN A 97 -0.99 -13.43 -21.89
C GLN A 97 -1.19 -13.75 -20.40
N ALA A 98 -2.41 -14.10 -19.99
CA ALA A 98 -2.68 -14.51 -18.61
C ALA A 98 -1.91 -15.77 -18.20
N ARG A 99 -1.77 -16.75 -19.10
CA ARG A 99 -0.96 -17.96 -18.84
C ARG A 99 0.52 -17.62 -18.66
N LYS A 100 1.06 -16.76 -19.52
CA LYS A 100 2.46 -16.34 -19.46
C LYS A 100 2.78 -15.55 -18.20
N VAL A 101 1.91 -14.62 -17.80
CA VAL A 101 2.05 -13.88 -16.53
C VAL A 101 2.03 -14.83 -15.34
N ARG A 102 1.11 -15.79 -15.32
CA ARG A 102 1.02 -16.79 -14.24
C ARG A 102 2.28 -17.65 -14.15
N GLU A 103 2.82 -18.08 -15.28
CA GLU A 103 4.06 -18.87 -15.36
C GLU A 103 5.29 -18.05 -14.92
N GLU A 104 5.42 -16.80 -15.37
CA GLU A 104 6.49 -15.90 -14.95
C GLU A 104 6.44 -15.61 -13.45
N GLU A 105 5.25 -15.38 -12.89
CA GLU A 105 5.06 -15.17 -11.46
C GLU A 105 5.39 -16.42 -10.65
N GLU A 106 5.04 -17.60 -11.15
CA GLU A 106 5.37 -18.89 -10.51
C GLU A 106 6.87 -19.15 -10.50
N THR A 107 7.57 -18.97 -11.63
CA THR A 107 9.04 -19.11 -11.68
C THR A 107 9.75 -18.06 -10.82
N LYS A 108 9.20 -16.84 -10.72
CA LYS A 108 9.74 -15.79 -9.84
C LYS A 108 9.57 -16.19 -8.37
N ARG A 109 8.39 -16.67 -8.00
CA ARG A 109 8.09 -17.13 -6.64
C ARG A 109 8.97 -18.30 -6.22
N GLU A 110 9.28 -19.22 -7.12
CA GLU A 110 10.24 -20.30 -6.85
C GLU A 110 11.66 -19.79 -6.62
N ARG A 111 12.15 -18.87 -7.47
CA ARG A 111 13.47 -18.24 -7.27
C ARG A 111 13.53 -17.46 -5.96
N GLU A 112 12.46 -16.79 -5.56
CA GLU A 112 12.37 -16.05 -4.30
C GLU A 112 12.47 -16.99 -3.09
N ARG A 113 11.77 -18.13 -3.09
CA ARG A 113 11.87 -19.15 -2.02
C ARG A 113 13.29 -19.68 -1.86
N GLU A 114 13.97 -20.01 -2.97
CA GLU A 114 15.35 -20.50 -2.91
C GLU A 114 16.33 -19.40 -2.48
N ASN A 115 16.13 -18.17 -2.94
CA ASN A 115 16.94 -17.02 -2.51
C ASN A 115 16.72 -16.70 -1.02
N GLU A 116 15.51 -16.87 -0.50
CA GLU A 116 15.19 -16.67 0.92
C GLU A 116 15.87 -17.71 1.80
N ARG A 117 15.92 -18.98 1.38
CA ARG A 117 16.70 -20.03 2.08
C ARG A 117 18.18 -19.66 2.19
N ILE A 118 18.78 -19.20 1.09
CA ILE A 118 20.18 -18.78 1.05
C ILE A 118 20.39 -17.52 1.90
N ARG A 119 19.47 -16.55 1.81
CA ARG A 119 19.51 -15.31 2.58
C ARG A 119 19.42 -15.59 4.07
N ALA A 120 18.49 -16.44 4.51
CA ALA A 120 18.33 -16.79 5.91
C ALA A 120 19.60 -17.42 6.50
N GLY A 121 20.27 -18.30 5.75
CA GLY A 121 21.57 -18.86 6.16
C GLY A 121 22.66 -17.80 6.28
N LYS A 122 22.74 -16.87 5.32
CA LYS A 122 23.71 -15.77 5.33
C LYS A 122 23.43 -14.77 6.46
N GLU A 123 22.17 -14.45 6.69
CA GLU A 123 21.72 -13.50 7.71
C GLU A 123 21.96 -14.02 9.13
N MET A 124 21.77 -15.31 9.37
CA MET A 124 22.14 -15.94 10.64
C MET A 124 23.65 -15.80 10.91
N MET A 125 24.48 -16.08 9.91
CA MET A 125 25.94 -15.98 10.03
C MET A 125 26.41 -14.53 10.21
N GLU A 126 25.80 -13.58 9.50
CA GLU A 126 26.13 -12.16 9.65
C GLU A 126 25.68 -11.62 11.01
N THR A 127 24.51 -12.02 11.49
CA THR A 127 24.04 -11.68 12.85
C THR A 127 25.02 -12.16 13.90
N LYS A 128 25.52 -13.41 13.77
CA LYS A 128 26.55 -13.95 14.66
C LYS A 128 27.85 -13.14 14.60
N ARG A 129 28.29 -12.76 13.39
CA ARG A 129 29.51 -11.94 13.19
C ARG A 129 29.38 -10.56 13.84
N ILE A 130 28.24 -9.90 13.67
CA ILE A 130 27.97 -8.58 14.25
C ILE A 130 27.91 -8.66 15.79
N ALA A 131 27.32 -9.71 16.34
CA ALA A 131 27.27 -9.92 17.79
C ALA A 131 28.69 -10.09 18.38
N GLU A 132 29.53 -10.92 17.76
CA GLU A 132 30.92 -11.15 18.18
C GLU A 132 31.77 -9.88 18.05
N GLU A 133 31.62 -9.13 16.96
CA GLU A 133 32.34 -7.87 16.75
C GLU A 133 31.92 -6.81 17.80
N ASN A 134 30.64 -6.72 18.11
CA ASN A 134 30.14 -5.83 19.16
C ASN A 134 30.68 -6.21 20.54
N GLU A 135 30.75 -7.50 20.87
CA GLU A 135 31.34 -7.99 22.11
C GLU A 135 32.83 -7.64 22.18
N ARG A 136 33.58 -7.92 21.11
CA ARG A 136 35.00 -7.56 21.02
C ARG A 136 35.21 -6.05 21.17
N LYS A 137 34.36 -5.24 20.55
CA LYS A 137 34.40 -3.77 20.65
C LYS A 137 34.14 -3.30 22.08
N ARG A 138 33.17 -3.90 22.78
CA ARG A 138 32.91 -3.63 24.21
C ARG A 138 34.11 -3.98 25.07
N ASN A 139 34.71 -5.15 24.88
CA ASN A 139 35.89 -5.59 25.63
C ASN A 139 37.10 -4.67 25.41
N ILE A 140 37.35 -4.24 24.17
CA ILE A 140 38.43 -3.28 23.86
C ILE A 140 38.15 -1.92 24.51
N ALA A 141 36.91 -1.44 24.44
CA ALA A 141 36.52 -0.17 25.06
C ALA A 141 36.72 -0.19 26.58
N LEU A 142 36.34 -1.28 27.26
CA LEU A 142 36.56 -1.46 28.70
C LEU A 142 38.05 -1.43 29.07
N ARG A 143 38.88 -2.20 28.35
CA ARG A 143 40.34 -2.22 28.58
C ARG A 143 40.98 -0.85 28.34
N LYS A 144 40.47 -0.08 27.39
CA LYS A 144 40.96 1.27 27.12
C LYS A 144 40.52 2.25 28.21
N ALA A 145 39.26 2.18 28.65
CA ALA A 145 38.75 3.01 29.73
C ALA A 145 39.52 2.77 31.04
N GLU A 146 39.76 1.51 31.40
CA GLU A 146 40.54 1.14 32.59
C GLU A 146 41.96 1.74 32.54
N LYS A 147 42.66 1.61 31.40
CA LYS A 147 43.99 2.20 31.21
C LYS A 147 43.97 3.72 31.27
N ASP A 148 42.97 4.35 30.67
CA ASP A 148 42.84 5.81 30.67
C ASP A 148 42.52 6.33 32.08
N GLU A 149 41.74 5.59 32.87
CA GLU A 149 41.47 5.88 34.29
C GLU A 149 42.72 5.71 35.16
N GLU A 150 43.49 4.63 34.96
CA GLU A 150 44.77 4.43 35.65
C GLU A 150 45.75 5.57 35.31
N LYS A 151 45.82 5.96 34.04
CA LYS A 151 46.67 7.06 33.59
C LYS A 151 46.25 8.39 34.22
N LYS A 152 44.95 8.69 34.25
CA LYS A 152 44.42 9.89 34.92
C LYS A 152 44.72 9.88 36.42
N ALA A 153 44.62 8.72 37.08
CA ALA A 153 44.96 8.58 38.50
C ALA A 153 46.46 8.82 38.74
N ARG A 154 47.33 8.27 37.90
CA ARG A 154 48.79 8.50 37.95
C ARG A 154 49.14 9.97 37.73
N GLU A 155 48.53 10.61 36.74
CA GLU A 155 48.71 12.05 36.47
C GLU A 155 48.26 12.90 37.67
N LYS A 156 47.14 12.55 38.31
CA LYS A 156 46.64 13.22 39.52
C LYS A 156 47.62 13.10 40.70
N ILE A 157 48.22 11.93 40.90
CA ILE A 157 49.26 11.73 41.92
C ILE A 157 50.50 12.55 41.59
N MET A 158 50.95 12.54 40.34
CA MET A 158 52.10 13.31 39.88
C MET A 158 51.92 14.82 40.12
N LEU A 159 50.74 15.35 39.81
CA LEU A 159 50.38 16.74 40.09
C LEU A 159 50.43 17.06 41.59
N LYS A 160 49.90 16.17 42.43
CA LYS A 160 49.92 16.34 43.89
C LYS A 160 51.34 16.33 44.46
N VAL A 161 52.20 15.44 43.97
CA VAL A 161 53.62 15.37 44.35
C VAL A 161 54.37 16.63 43.89
N ASN A 162 54.09 17.12 42.68
CA ASN A 162 54.71 18.36 42.19
C ASN A 162 54.27 19.57 43.03
N ALA A 163 52.98 19.70 43.30
CA ALA A 163 52.45 20.77 44.16
C ALA A 163 53.09 20.75 45.55
N ASP A 164 53.17 19.58 46.19
CA ASP A 164 53.81 19.40 47.49
C ASP A 164 55.32 19.69 47.44
N LYS A 165 56.02 19.31 46.35
CA LYS A 165 57.41 19.72 46.12
C LYS A 165 57.58 21.23 46.03
N VAL A 166 56.70 21.92 45.29
CA VAL A 166 56.73 23.39 45.16
C VAL A 166 56.41 24.07 46.49
N GLU A 167 55.42 23.57 47.23
CA GLU A 167 55.05 24.10 48.55
C GLU A 167 56.16 23.92 49.58
N ARG A 168 56.81 22.74 49.61
CA ARG A 168 57.98 22.51 50.47
C ARG A 168 59.14 23.43 50.09
N LYS A 169 59.42 23.60 48.79
CA LYS A 169 60.44 24.53 48.30
C LYS A 169 60.12 25.98 48.72
N ARG A 170 58.86 26.39 48.66
CA ARG A 170 58.38 27.69 49.15
C ARG A 170 58.52 27.83 50.67
N LYS A 171 58.21 26.79 51.46
CA LYS A 171 58.25 26.81 52.93
C LYS A 171 59.68 26.74 53.50
N LEU A 172 60.59 26.04 52.81
CA LEU A 172 62.02 25.97 53.15
C LEU A 172 62.81 27.23 52.74
N GLY A 173 62.15 28.26 52.19
CA GLY A 173 62.80 29.54 51.87
C GLY A 173 63.87 29.44 50.78
N MET A 174 63.84 28.40 49.94
CA MET A 174 64.79 28.25 48.84
C MET A 174 64.35 29.17 47.68
N PRO A 175 65.25 29.98 47.08
CA PRO A 175 64.88 30.91 46.02
C PRO A 175 64.19 30.17 44.86
N THR A 176 63.10 30.72 44.36
CA THR A 176 62.62 30.39 43.02
C THR A 176 63.73 30.81 42.07
N GLU A 177 64.50 29.86 41.55
CA GLU A 177 65.44 30.14 40.47
C GLU A 177 64.68 30.90 39.38
N THR A 178 65.02 32.18 39.29
CA THR A 178 64.84 33.01 38.13
C THR A 178 65.51 32.31 36.96
N LYS A 179 64.79 32.21 35.84
CA LYS A 179 65.39 31.95 34.54
C LYS A 179 66.63 32.84 34.35
N SER A 180 67.82 32.27 34.48
CA SER A 180 69.15 32.78 34.07
C SER A 180 70.19 31.81 34.64
N ALA A 181 71.08 31.12 33.92
CA ALA A 181 71.40 31.07 32.52
C ALA A 181 72.23 29.79 32.29
N SER A 182 72.00 29.08 31.19
CA SER A 182 73.07 28.36 30.50
C SER A 182 72.65 28.17 29.05
N THR A 183 73.02 29.17 28.24
CA THR A 183 73.33 29.02 26.83
C THR A 183 74.32 27.85 26.68
N SER A 184 73.82 26.64 26.40
CA SER A 184 74.62 25.62 25.72
C SER A 184 74.39 25.81 24.22
N THR A 185 75.43 26.28 23.56
CA THR A 185 75.62 26.29 22.11
C THR A 185 74.91 25.14 21.37
N PRO A 186 74.24 25.39 20.23
CA PRO A 186 73.81 24.31 19.35
C PRO A 186 75.06 23.76 18.65
N VAL A 187 75.55 22.60 19.09
CA VAL A 187 76.55 21.84 18.34
C VAL A 187 75.84 21.30 17.09
N ALA A 188 76.23 21.82 15.93
CA ALA A 188 75.73 21.41 14.63
C ALA A 188 75.96 19.90 14.40
N PRO A 189 75.04 19.18 13.72
CA PRO A 189 75.28 17.80 13.32
C PRO A 189 76.40 17.77 12.29
N LEU A 190 77.48 17.05 12.59
CA LEU A 190 78.51 16.73 11.59
C LEU A 190 77.88 15.81 10.55
N ASP A 191 77.73 16.35 9.34
CA ASP A 191 77.34 15.66 8.13
C ASP A 191 78.44 14.66 7.74
N THR A 192 78.27 13.39 8.11
CA THR A 192 79.12 12.31 7.60
C THR A 192 78.55 11.78 6.30
N LYS A 193 78.79 12.51 5.21
CA LYS A 193 78.90 11.92 3.88
C LYS A 193 80.27 12.21 3.31
N ARG A 194 81.13 11.18 3.27
CA ARG A 194 82.07 10.86 2.17
C ARG A 194 83.10 9.82 2.65
N ILE A 195 82.94 8.57 2.21
CA ILE A 195 83.83 7.82 1.29
C ILE A 195 83.03 6.61 0.80
#